data_AF-A0A497IDW7-F1
#
_entry.id   AF-A0A497IDW7-F1
#
_cell.length_a   1.000
_cell.length_b   1.000
_cell.length_c   1.000
_cell.angle_alpha   90.00
_cell.angle_beta   90.00
_cell.angle_gamma   90.00
#
_symmetry.space_group_name_H-M   'P 1'
#
loop_
_entity.id
_entity.type
_entity.pdbx_description
1 polymer ?
#
loop_
_entity_poly.entity_id
_entity_poly.type
_entity_poly.pdbx_seq_one_letter_code
_entity_poly.pdbx_strand_id
1 'polypeptide(L)'
;MSWYLYSLTFRVKSPLHVGFHKVMRLFQTRVYVPARPFWGALTAKLTRSLKSSNYREVGEFLKKVMRFGYLYLSDGNNLFILKYTDDVLKFGNLPQIEFEKRFISSLTSTSIEPYSFTAEEGMLHDVEFISPYEIHKENEESKPVFLKGLLWISERSEEKLAVQTNENNFSITDGKNDVKFSDLADTLQIGGERKYGFGQLRLDKKNGIRKVDTQDLGALGFNGIWKDDKGEIILELKKNEFIWSHVKYDSDLKIKGSIEPVVGRDWSDKGAGRELRFHGLCWVPGSILMENKTFKITEEFGIWEVI
;
A
#
# COMPACT_ATOMS: atom_id res chain seq x y z
N MET A 1 6.24 -5.31 -25.23
CA MET A 1 5.15 -5.16 -24.24
C MET A 1 5.34 -3.81 -23.61
N SER A 2 4.27 -3.06 -23.36
CA SER A 2 4.38 -1.71 -22.82
C SER A 2 3.68 -1.66 -21.48
N TRP A 3 4.42 -1.27 -20.45
CA TRP A 3 3.84 -0.90 -19.17
C TRP A 3 3.36 0.55 -19.16
N TYR A 4 2.24 0.79 -18.49
CA TYR A 4 1.66 2.12 -18.31
C TYR A 4 1.62 2.48 -16.83
N LEU A 5 2.11 3.68 -16.50
CA LEU A 5 2.12 4.18 -15.14
C LEU A 5 0.83 4.95 -14.82
N TYR A 6 0.24 4.64 -13.68
CA TYR A 6 -0.89 5.37 -13.10
C TYR A 6 -0.52 5.89 -11.70
N SER A 7 -0.88 7.15 -11.45
CA SER A 7 -0.92 7.71 -10.09
C SER A 7 -2.30 7.46 -9.50
N LEU A 8 -2.34 6.95 -8.27
CA LEU A 8 -3.57 6.68 -7.53
C LEU A 8 -3.67 7.57 -6.31
N THR A 9 -4.87 8.09 -6.04
CA THR A 9 -5.17 8.84 -4.81
C THR A 9 -6.49 8.36 -4.22
N PHE A 10 -6.46 7.97 -2.94
CA PHE A 10 -7.64 7.54 -2.19
C PHE A 10 -7.84 8.44 -0.99
N ARG A 11 -9.07 8.88 -0.72
CA ARG A 11 -9.45 9.47 0.55
C ARG A 11 -9.68 8.37 1.59
N VAL A 12 -9.10 8.53 2.77
CA VAL A 12 -9.39 7.70 3.94
C VAL A 12 -10.77 8.11 4.48
N LYS A 13 -11.69 7.14 4.59
CA LYS A 13 -13.10 7.38 4.98
C LYS A 13 -13.44 6.87 6.38
N SER A 14 -12.67 5.93 6.89
CA SER A 14 -12.76 5.46 8.27
C SER A 14 -11.35 5.20 8.83
N PRO A 15 -11.18 5.08 10.15
CA PRO A 15 -9.90 4.72 10.77
C PRO A 15 -9.23 3.55 10.04
N LEU A 16 -7.95 3.68 9.71
CA LEU A 16 -7.22 2.65 8.98
C LEU A 16 -6.12 2.05 9.85
N HIS A 17 -6.27 0.78 10.21
CA HIS A 17 -5.22 0.00 10.87
C HIS A 17 -4.50 -0.90 9.86
N VAL A 18 -3.21 -0.66 9.66
CA VAL A 18 -2.33 -1.53 8.87
C VAL A 18 -1.39 -2.24 9.84
N GLY A 19 -1.69 -3.49 10.18
CA GLY A 19 -0.95 -4.19 11.24
C GLY A 19 0.57 -4.17 11.07
N PHE A 20 1.28 -3.81 12.14
CA PHE A 20 2.74 -3.74 12.19
C PHE A 20 3.33 -4.57 13.33
N HIS A 21 3.53 -3.95 14.48
CA HIS A 21 4.07 -4.55 15.69
C HIS A 21 3.01 -4.61 16.78
N LYS A 22 3.26 -5.48 17.75
CA LYS A 22 2.48 -5.55 18.98
C LYS A 22 3.41 -5.35 20.16
N VAL A 23 3.17 -4.30 20.93
CA VAL A 23 3.90 -4.02 22.18
C VAL A 23 2.92 -4.16 23.32
N MET A 24 3.05 -5.22 24.13
CA MET A 24 2.09 -5.58 25.17
C MET A 24 0.65 -5.67 24.62
N ARG A 25 -0.24 -4.74 25.00
CA ARG A 25 -1.65 -4.66 24.58
C ARG A 25 -1.89 -3.60 23.49
N LEU A 26 -0.83 -2.95 23.01
CA LEU A 26 -0.87 -1.96 21.93
C LEU A 26 -0.56 -2.64 20.59
N PHE A 27 -1.52 -2.59 19.67
CA PHE A 27 -1.37 -3.01 18.29
C PHE A 27 -1.04 -1.79 17.43
N GLN A 28 0.21 -1.73 16.95
CA GLN A 28 0.70 -0.59 16.20
C GLN A 28 0.31 -0.66 14.72
N THR A 29 0.16 0.51 14.11
CA THR A 29 -0.14 0.62 12.67
C THR A 29 1.09 1.05 11.88
N ARG A 30 1.23 0.53 10.66
CA ARG A 30 2.14 1.11 9.67
C ARG A 30 1.61 2.47 9.23
N VAL A 31 2.56 3.35 8.95
CA VAL A 31 2.40 4.72 8.44
C VAL A 31 2.43 4.79 6.90
N TYR A 32 2.24 3.64 6.25
CA TYR A 32 2.05 3.46 4.82
C TYR A 32 1.32 2.13 4.60
N VAL A 33 0.73 1.94 3.42
CA VAL A 33 0.04 0.71 3.04
C VAL A 33 0.91 -0.06 2.05
N PRO A 34 1.45 -1.23 2.44
CA PRO A 34 2.07 -2.16 1.49
C PRO A 34 1.09 -2.61 0.41
N ALA A 35 1.58 -3.12 -0.71
CA ALA A 35 0.71 -3.53 -1.82
C ALA A 35 -0.28 -4.65 -1.46
N ARG A 36 0.05 -5.52 -0.51
CA ARG A 36 -0.70 -6.76 -0.24
C ARG A 36 -2.15 -6.54 0.25
N PRO A 37 -2.44 -5.69 1.25
CA PRO A 37 -3.82 -5.33 1.58
C PRO A 37 -4.62 -4.77 0.41
N PHE A 38 -3.98 -3.96 -0.43
CA PHE A 38 -4.60 -3.35 -1.61
C PHE A 38 -4.92 -4.40 -2.69
N TRP A 39 -3.95 -5.25 -3.04
CA TRP A 39 -4.12 -6.40 -3.93
C TRP A 39 -5.23 -7.33 -3.45
N GLY A 40 -5.29 -7.64 -2.15
CA GLY A 40 -6.32 -8.53 -1.60
C GLY A 40 -7.73 -7.94 -1.73
N ALA A 41 -7.89 -6.63 -1.51
CA ALA A 41 -9.17 -5.95 -1.69
C ALA A 41 -9.59 -5.89 -3.17
N LEU A 42 -8.66 -5.58 -4.07
CA LEU A 42 -8.91 -5.60 -5.52
C LEU A 42 -9.30 -6.99 -6.00
N THR A 43 -8.55 -8.01 -5.62
CA THR A 43 -8.82 -9.42 -5.96
C THR A 43 -10.23 -9.81 -5.53
N ALA A 44 -10.58 -9.50 -4.27
CA ALA A 44 -11.89 -9.87 -3.74
C ALA A 44 -13.05 -9.16 -4.46
N LYS A 45 -12.90 -7.87 -4.74
CA LYS A 45 -13.95 -7.10 -5.41
C LYS A 45 -14.07 -7.46 -6.89
N LEU A 46 -12.95 -7.61 -7.60
CA LEU A 46 -12.93 -7.98 -9.01
C LEU A 46 -13.54 -9.36 -9.24
N THR A 47 -13.17 -10.35 -8.42
CA THR A 47 -13.73 -11.71 -8.52
C THR A 47 -15.26 -11.68 -8.46
N ARG A 48 -15.83 -10.87 -7.55
CA ARG A 48 -17.28 -10.70 -7.39
C ARG A 48 -17.91 -9.93 -8.55
N SER A 49 -17.25 -8.86 -9.02
CA SER A 49 -17.71 -8.08 -10.17
C SER A 49 -17.75 -8.91 -11.46
N LEU A 50 -16.81 -9.84 -11.63
CA LEU A 50 -16.81 -10.80 -12.73
C LEU A 50 -17.76 -11.99 -12.50
N LYS A 51 -18.49 -12.03 -11.38
CA LYS A 51 -19.36 -13.16 -10.98
C LYS A 51 -18.62 -14.51 -10.95
N SER A 52 -17.33 -14.48 -10.67
CA SER A 52 -16.48 -15.67 -10.50
C SER A 52 -16.42 -16.07 -9.04
N SER A 53 -16.01 -17.32 -8.78
CA SER A 53 -15.66 -17.83 -7.45
C SER A 53 -14.16 -18.11 -7.30
N ASN A 54 -13.36 -17.92 -8.36
CA ASN A 54 -11.95 -18.27 -8.38
C ASN A 54 -11.03 -17.11 -7.97
N TYR A 55 -11.00 -16.82 -6.67
CA TYR A 55 -10.16 -15.75 -6.10
C TYR A 55 -8.65 -15.96 -6.35
N ARG A 56 -8.19 -17.21 -6.42
CA ARG A 56 -6.78 -17.54 -6.64
C ARG A 56 -6.35 -17.15 -8.04
N GLU A 57 -7.11 -17.56 -9.06
CA GLU A 57 -6.83 -17.22 -10.46
C GLU A 57 -6.82 -15.71 -10.69
N VAL A 58 -7.82 -14.99 -10.16
CA VAL A 58 -7.90 -13.53 -10.26
C VAL A 58 -6.71 -12.85 -9.55
N GLY A 59 -6.35 -13.33 -8.35
CA GLY A 59 -5.23 -12.77 -7.59
C GLY A 59 -3.88 -12.97 -8.28
N GLU A 60 -3.63 -14.17 -8.81
CA GLU A 60 -2.42 -14.47 -9.60
C GLU A 60 -2.37 -13.64 -10.88
N PHE A 61 -3.49 -13.50 -11.59
CA PHE A 61 -3.59 -12.61 -12.74
C PHE A 61 -3.18 -11.17 -12.42
N LEU A 62 -3.74 -10.60 -11.33
CA LEU A 62 -3.40 -9.25 -10.91
C LEU A 62 -1.91 -9.06 -10.61
N LYS A 63 -1.23 -10.05 -10.01
CA LYS A 63 0.23 -9.98 -9.78
C LYS A 63 1.03 -9.96 -11.10
N LYS A 64 0.59 -10.70 -12.11
CA LYS A 64 1.27 -10.73 -13.42
C LYS A 64 1.13 -9.42 -14.18
N VAL A 65 -0.07 -8.82 -14.15
CA VAL A 65 -0.39 -7.63 -14.97
C VAL A 65 -0.15 -6.29 -14.25
N MET A 66 0.12 -6.32 -12.95
CA MET A 66 0.36 -5.12 -12.13
C MET A 66 1.74 -5.18 -11.47
N ARG A 67 2.42 -4.03 -11.41
CA ARG A 67 3.49 -3.79 -10.43
C ARG A 67 3.02 -2.70 -9.47
N PHE A 68 2.94 -3.04 -8.20
CA PHE A 68 2.38 -2.16 -7.19
C PHE A 68 3.45 -1.29 -6.57
N GLY A 69 3.20 0.02 -6.48
CA GLY A 69 3.82 0.86 -5.47
C GLY A 69 3.05 0.80 -4.15
N TYR A 70 3.67 1.27 -3.08
CA TYR A 70 2.98 1.42 -1.79
C TYR A 70 2.17 2.71 -1.76
N LEU A 71 1.15 2.75 -0.90
CA LEU A 71 0.36 3.95 -0.69
C LEU A 71 0.86 4.69 0.55
N TYR A 72 1.17 5.98 0.39
CA TYR A 72 1.68 6.85 1.45
C TYR A 72 0.67 7.92 1.81
N LEU A 73 0.72 8.41 3.05
CA LEU A 73 -0.19 9.46 3.49
C LEU A 73 0.04 10.76 2.71
N SER A 74 -1.04 11.50 2.50
CA SER A 74 -1.04 12.80 1.85
C SER A 74 -2.15 13.67 2.43
N ASP A 75 -1.90 14.98 2.49
CA ASP A 75 -2.92 16.00 2.82
C ASP A 75 -3.60 16.58 1.56
N GLY A 76 -3.39 15.92 0.41
CA GLY A 76 -3.87 16.35 -0.90
C GLY A 76 -2.87 17.23 -1.67
N ASN A 77 -1.94 17.88 -0.96
CA ASN A 77 -0.89 18.71 -1.58
C ASN A 77 0.49 18.06 -1.42
N ASN A 78 0.80 17.62 -0.22
CA ASN A 78 2.08 17.04 0.16
C ASN A 78 1.97 15.52 0.26
N LEU A 79 3.07 14.84 -0.04
CA LEU A 79 3.20 13.40 0.14
C LEU A 79 4.17 13.12 1.29
N PHE A 80 3.75 12.30 2.25
CA PHE A 80 4.50 12.03 3.47
C PHE A 80 5.21 10.68 3.39
N ILE A 81 6.14 10.54 2.44
CA ILE A 81 7.01 9.36 2.36
C ILE A 81 8.06 9.43 3.47
N LEU A 82 8.36 8.28 4.06
CA LEU A 82 9.42 8.11 5.04
C LEU A 82 10.76 8.44 4.41
N LYS A 83 11.60 9.18 5.12
CA LYS A 83 12.97 9.47 4.72
C LYS A 83 13.84 9.52 5.96
N TYR A 84 14.82 8.63 6.06
CA TYR A 84 15.89 8.83 7.04
C TYR A 84 16.71 10.06 6.63
N THR A 85 17.03 10.91 7.59
CA THR A 85 18.05 11.96 7.45
C THR A 85 19.22 11.62 8.37
N ASP A 86 20.26 12.45 8.41
CA ASP A 86 21.46 12.11 9.18
C ASP A 86 21.18 11.81 10.66
N ASP A 87 20.20 12.50 11.26
CA ASP A 87 19.89 12.37 12.69
C ASP A 87 18.42 12.00 13.01
N VAL A 88 17.48 12.11 12.06
CA VAL A 88 16.04 11.98 12.36
C VAL A 88 15.26 11.31 11.21
N LEU A 89 14.27 10.48 11.55
CA LEU A 89 13.26 10.00 10.62
C LEU A 89 12.25 11.12 10.32
N LYS A 90 12.07 11.43 9.04
CA LYS A 90 11.08 12.40 8.56
C LYS A 90 10.04 11.76 7.67
N PHE A 91 8.89 12.42 7.58
CA PHE A 91 7.77 12.07 6.72
C PHE A 91 7.52 13.26 5.79
N GLY A 92 8.02 13.18 4.56
CA GLY A 92 8.20 14.36 3.72
C GLY A 92 9.08 15.38 4.45
N ASN A 93 8.51 16.55 4.77
CA ASN A 93 9.20 17.61 5.51
C ASN A 93 8.94 17.58 7.03
N LEU A 94 8.04 16.72 7.52
CA LEU A 94 7.66 16.67 8.92
C LEU A 94 8.59 15.76 9.74
N PRO A 95 9.03 16.17 10.93
CA PRO A 95 9.58 15.25 11.92
C PRO A 95 8.56 14.18 12.31
N GLN A 96 9.03 12.99 12.71
CA GLN A 96 8.19 11.88 13.13
C GLN A 96 7.12 12.27 14.16
N ILE A 97 7.50 12.98 15.23
CA ILE A 97 6.57 13.36 16.31
C ILE A 97 5.44 14.27 15.82
N GLU A 98 5.70 15.15 14.86
CA GLU A 98 4.68 16.05 14.30
C GLU A 98 3.75 15.30 13.33
N PHE A 99 4.33 14.39 12.54
CA PHE A 99 3.58 13.51 11.67
C PHE A 99 2.62 12.61 12.47
N GLU A 100 3.12 11.94 13.51
CA GLU A 100 2.31 11.06 14.35
C GLU A 100 1.18 11.82 15.04
N LYS A 101 1.47 12.98 15.64
CA LYS A 101 0.44 13.85 16.25
C LYS A 101 -0.64 14.29 15.26
N ARG A 102 -0.30 14.45 13.98
CA ARG A 102 -1.22 14.93 12.94
C ARG A 102 -2.06 13.81 12.34
N PHE A 103 -1.54 12.58 12.25
CA PHE A 103 -2.18 11.52 11.46
C PHE A 103 -2.50 10.23 12.23
N ILE A 104 -1.86 9.98 13.38
CA ILE A 104 -1.97 8.72 14.12
C ILE A 104 -2.74 8.94 15.42
N SER A 105 -3.69 8.07 15.69
CA SER A 105 -4.43 8.01 16.95
C SER A 105 -4.61 6.55 17.37
N SER A 106 -5.14 6.32 18.56
CA SER A 106 -5.39 4.98 19.10
C SER A 106 -6.81 4.84 19.62
N LEU A 107 -7.38 3.66 19.45
CA LEU A 107 -8.68 3.28 19.98
C LEU A 107 -8.50 2.19 21.05
N THR A 108 -8.93 2.49 22.27
CA THR A 108 -9.01 1.52 23.36
C THR A 108 -10.30 0.73 23.24
N SER A 109 -10.19 -0.60 23.28
CA SER A 109 -11.31 -1.52 23.22
C SER A 109 -11.16 -2.64 24.24
N THR A 110 -12.30 -3.15 24.72
CA THR A 110 -12.37 -4.33 25.57
C THR A 110 -13.54 -5.20 25.16
N SER A 111 -13.40 -6.52 25.32
CA SER A 111 -14.53 -7.44 25.22
C SER A 111 -15.48 -7.21 26.39
N ILE A 112 -16.76 -7.48 26.17
CA ILE A 112 -17.82 -7.44 27.19
C ILE A 112 -18.16 -8.89 27.56
N GLU A 113 -18.13 -9.21 28.85
CA GLU A 113 -18.53 -10.52 29.35
C GLU A 113 -20.06 -10.70 29.19
N PRO A 114 -20.53 -11.75 28.48
CA PRO A 114 -21.95 -11.87 28.11
C PRO A 114 -22.94 -11.98 29.28
N TYR A 115 -22.49 -12.49 30.43
CA TYR A 115 -23.35 -12.79 31.56
C TYR A 115 -23.42 -11.67 32.60
N SER A 116 -22.33 -10.93 32.76
CA SER A 116 -22.20 -9.85 33.75
C SER A 116 -22.34 -8.46 33.12
N PHE A 117 -22.22 -8.36 31.79
CA PHE A 117 -22.12 -7.10 31.03
C PHE A 117 -20.98 -6.19 31.51
N THR A 118 -19.96 -6.74 32.18
CA THR A 118 -18.75 -6.03 32.56
C THR A 118 -17.66 -6.19 31.50
N ALA A 119 -16.57 -5.43 31.62
CA ALA A 119 -15.39 -5.66 30.80
C ALA A 119 -14.78 -7.02 31.13
N GLU A 120 -14.59 -7.86 30.11
CA GLU A 120 -13.92 -9.15 30.27
C GLU A 120 -12.46 -8.92 30.69
N GLU A 121 -12.08 -9.55 31.80
CA GLU A 121 -10.76 -9.33 32.39
C GLU A 121 -9.66 -9.71 31.40
N GLY A 122 -8.68 -8.82 31.25
CA GLY A 122 -7.54 -9.06 30.38
C GLY A 122 -7.83 -8.98 28.88
N MET A 123 -9.00 -8.47 28.45
CA MET A 123 -9.30 -8.23 27.03
C MET A 123 -9.11 -6.78 26.58
N LEU A 124 -8.72 -5.88 27.50
CA LEU A 124 -8.35 -4.50 27.15
C LEU A 124 -7.17 -4.50 26.19
N HIS A 125 -7.31 -3.80 25.08
CA HIS A 125 -6.27 -3.56 24.11
C HIS A 125 -6.44 -2.21 23.41
N ASP A 126 -5.32 -1.66 22.95
CA ASP A 126 -5.27 -0.43 22.18
C ASP A 126 -4.87 -0.75 20.74
N VAL A 127 -5.56 -0.15 19.78
CA VAL A 127 -5.25 -0.29 18.36
C VAL A 127 -4.93 1.08 17.80
N GLU A 128 -3.68 1.27 17.36
CA GLU A 128 -3.31 2.48 16.62
C GLU A 128 -3.93 2.46 15.22
N PHE A 129 -4.27 3.62 14.70
CA PHE A 129 -4.82 3.78 13.37
C PHE A 129 -4.41 5.11 12.74
N ILE A 130 -4.40 5.12 11.41
CA ILE A 130 -4.36 6.35 10.61
C ILE A 130 -5.75 6.97 10.66
N SER A 131 -5.82 8.21 11.13
CA SER A 131 -7.05 8.98 11.23
C SER A 131 -7.58 9.37 9.85
N PRO A 132 -8.91 9.32 9.61
CA PRO A 132 -9.50 9.78 8.35
C PRO A 132 -9.38 11.29 8.12
N TYR A 133 -9.10 12.04 9.18
CA TYR A 133 -8.83 13.47 9.13
C TYR A 133 -7.61 13.82 9.97
N GLU A 134 -6.94 14.91 9.61
CA GLU A 134 -5.85 15.48 10.39
C GLU A 134 -6.33 15.84 11.80
N ILE A 135 -5.49 15.50 12.77
CA ILE A 135 -5.69 15.76 14.19
C ILE A 135 -5.04 17.11 14.47
N HIS A 136 -5.87 18.13 14.72
CA HIS A 136 -5.43 19.50 14.99
C HIS A 136 -5.77 19.93 16.41
N LYS A 137 -5.22 21.08 16.82
CA LYS A 137 -5.66 21.78 18.03
C LYS A 137 -7.07 22.33 17.85
N GLU A 138 -7.77 22.59 18.97
CA GLU A 138 -9.08 23.21 18.96
C GLU A 138 -9.09 24.49 18.09
N ASN A 139 -10.10 24.62 17.22
CA ASN A 139 -10.39 25.73 16.29
C ASN A 139 -9.80 25.68 14.87
N GLU A 140 -9.19 24.58 14.43
CA GLU A 140 -8.82 24.39 13.01
C GLU A 140 -9.83 23.50 12.26
N GLU A 141 -10.09 23.82 10.99
CA GLU A 141 -10.90 22.94 10.12
C GLU A 141 -10.19 21.62 9.88
N SER A 142 -10.88 20.52 10.18
CA SER A 142 -10.34 19.17 10.04
C SER A 142 -10.16 18.80 8.56
N LYS A 143 -8.91 18.63 8.14
CA LYS A 143 -8.56 18.33 6.75
C LYS A 143 -8.61 16.82 6.48
N PRO A 144 -9.16 16.37 5.35
CA PRO A 144 -9.22 14.95 5.03
C PRO A 144 -7.83 14.38 4.73
N VAL A 145 -7.60 13.14 5.18
CA VAL A 145 -6.37 12.40 4.90
C VAL A 145 -6.54 11.56 3.64
N PHE A 146 -5.49 11.51 2.84
CA PHE A 146 -5.42 10.74 1.61
C PHE A 146 -4.28 9.73 1.66
N LEU A 147 -4.36 8.75 0.77
CA LEU A 147 -3.32 7.78 0.45
C LEU A 147 -2.99 7.91 -1.04
N LYS A 148 -1.72 8.13 -1.36
CA LYS A 148 -1.24 8.26 -2.74
C LYS A 148 -0.14 7.26 -3.04
N GLY A 149 -0.19 6.67 -4.22
CA GLY A 149 0.81 5.71 -4.68
C GLY A 149 0.83 5.57 -6.19
N LEU A 150 1.70 4.68 -6.66
CA LEU A 150 1.92 4.39 -8.06
C LEU A 150 1.49 2.96 -8.40
N LEU A 151 1.00 2.77 -9.61
CA LEU A 151 0.60 1.46 -10.13
C LEU A 151 1.02 1.37 -11.60
N TRP A 152 1.86 0.40 -11.93
CA TRP A 152 2.17 0.07 -13.32
C TRP A 152 1.26 -1.07 -13.77
N ILE A 153 0.73 -0.93 -14.99
CA ILE A 153 -0.19 -1.88 -15.61
C ILE A 153 0.37 -2.30 -16.97
N SER A 154 0.43 -3.60 -17.23
CA SER A 154 0.73 -4.14 -18.56
C SER A 154 -0.55 -4.52 -19.28
N GLU A 155 -0.67 -4.17 -20.56
CA GLU A 155 -1.69 -4.78 -21.42
C GLU A 155 -1.30 -6.22 -21.71
N ARG A 156 -1.99 -7.14 -21.03
CA ARG A 156 -1.72 -8.58 -21.09
C ARG A 156 -3.03 -9.35 -21.05
N SER A 157 -3.06 -10.44 -21.79
CA SER A 157 -4.15 -11.41 -21.77
C SER A 157 -3.61 -12.75 -21.26
N GLU A 158 -4.30 -13.33 -20.30
CA GLU A 158 -4.00 -14.62 -19.68
C GLU A 158 -5.27 -15.46 -19.72
N GLU A 159 -5.32 -16.46 -20.61
CA GLU A 159 -6.44 -17.39 -20.81
C GLU A 159 -7.83 -16.74 -20.82
N LYS A 160 -8.40 -16.53 -19.63
CA LYS A 160 -9.76 -16.01 -19.41
C LYS A 160 -9.82 -14.55 -19.04
N LEU A 161 -8.70 -13.90 -18.70
CA LEU A 161 -8.68 -12.51 -18.23
C LEU A 161 -7.75 -11.66 -19.09
N ALA A 162 -8.19 -10.45 -19.41
CA ALA A 162 -7.40 -9.49 -20.18
C ALA A 162 -7.48 -8.09 -19.58
N VAL A 163 -6.40 -7.33 -19.71
CA VAL A 163 -6.35 -5.91 -19.41
C VAL A 163 -6.37 -5.10 -20.69
N GLN A 164 -7.23 -4.08 -20.74
CA GLN A 164 -7.31 -3.11 -21.83
C GLN A 164 -7.12 -1.71 -21.26
N THR A 165 -6.20 -0.92 -21.82
CA THR A 165 -5.93 0.44 -21.35
C THR A 165 -6.57 1.49 -22.24
N ASN A 166 -7.06 2.55 -21.61
CA ASN A 166 -7.60 3.75 -22.24
C ASN A 166 -6.81 4.97 -21.75
N GLU A 167 -7.05 6.17 -22.29
CA GLU A 167 -6.23 7.37 -22.01
C GLU A 167 -6.00 7.66 -20.52
N ASN A 168 -7.00 7.44 -19.65
CA ASN A 168 -6.93 7.77 -18.22
C ASN A 168 -7.39 6.65 -17.28
N ASN A 169 -7.57 5.44 -17.80
CA ASN A 169 -8.12 4.31 -17.04
C ASN A 169 -7.78 2.99 -17.73
N PHE A 170 -8.15 1.88 -17.13
CA PHE A 170 -8.08 0.57 -17.74
C PHE A 170 -9.23 -0.30 -17.25
N SER A 171 -9.59 -1.30 -18.05
CA SER A 171 -10.58 -2.30 -17.69
C SER A 171 -9.96 -3.68 -17.61
N ILE A 172 -10.57 -4.54 -16.80
CA ILE A 172 -10.27 -5.97 -16.72
C ILE A 172 -11.52 -6.72 -17.15
N THR A 173 -11.37 -7.58 -18.16
CA THR A 173 -12.49 -8.34 -18.74
C THR A 173 -12.23 -9.83 -18.71
N ASP A 174 -13.30 -10.62 -18.58
CA ASP A 174 -13.30 -12.06 -18.80
C ASP A 174 -13.90 -12.49 -20.17
N GLY A 175 -14.07 -11.52 -21.07
CA GLY A 175 -14.76 -11.66 -22.35
C GLY A 175 -16.30 -11.59 -22.26
N LYS A 176 -16.89 -11.69 -21.07
CA LYS A 176 -18.34 -11.58 -20.83
C LYS A 176 -18.71 -10.34 -20.04
N ASN A 177 -17.90 -10.04 -19.02
CA ASN A 177 -18.01 -8.89 -18.14
C ASN A 177 -16.80 -7.99 -18.37
N ASP A 178 -17.02 -6.69 -18.35
CA ASP A 178 -15.95 -5.70 -18.38
C ASP A 178 -16.02 -4.86 -17.09
N VAL A 179 -14.90 -4.76 -16.38
CA VAL A 179 -14.82 -4.08 -15.10
C VAL A 179 -13.77 -2.98 -15.18
N LYS A 180 -14.23 -1.74 -15.24
CA LYS A 180 -13.38 -0.55 -15.22
C LYS A 180 -12.70 -0.38 -13.86
N PHE A 181 -11.41 -0.07 -13.85
CA PHE A 181 -10.65 0.05 -12.61
C PHE A 181 -11.16 1.18 -11.70
N SER A 182 -11.60 2.31 -12.26
CA SER A 182 -12.20 3.38 -11.42
C SER A 182 -13.40 2.91 -10.62
N ASP A 183 -14.22 2.03 -11.19
CA ASP A 183 -15.47 1.57 -10.57
C ASP A 183 -15.16 0.44 -9.58
N LEU A 184 -14.19 -0.41 -9.95
CA LEU A 184 -13.58 -1.38 -9.06
C LEU A 184 -12.93 -0.72 -7.84
N ALA A 185 -12.20 0.36 -8.02
CA ALA A 185 -11.44 1.01 -6.96
C ALA A 185 -12.19 2.16 -6.26
N ASP A 186 -13.37 2.59 -6.75
CA ASP A 186 -14.13 3.73 -6.17
C ASP A 186 -14.31 3.57 -4.66
N THR A 187 -14.65 2.36 -4.22
CA THR A 187 -14.73 2.00 -2.80
C THR A 187 -13.97 0.72 -2.53
N LEU A 188 -13.05 0.76 -1.55
CA LEU A 188 -12.28 -0.39 -1.10
C LEU A 188 -12.27 -0.42 0.43
N GLN A 189 -12.13 -1.62 1.00
CA GLN A 189 -11.89 -1.79 2.42
C GLN A 189 -10.63 -2.63 2.63
N ILE A 190 -9.59 -2.02 3.19
CA ILE A 190 -8.27 -2.62 3.38
C ILE A 190 -7.88 -2.66 4.87
N GLY A 191 -6.77 -3.33 5.19
CA GLY A 191 -6.23 -3.35 6.56
C GLY A 191 -6.95 -4.30 7.53
N GLY A 192 -6.63 -4.15 8.81
CA GLY A 192 -7.21 -4.87 9.94
C GLY A 192 -8.50 -4.23 10.44
N GLU A 193 -9.11 -4.81 11.48
CA GLU A 193 -10.31 -4.29 12.15
C GLU A 193 -11.53 -4.00 11.25
N ARG A 194 -11.60 -4.62 10.07
CA ARG A 194 -12.68 -4.39 9.08
C ARG A 194 -14.08 -4.67 9.63
N LYS A 195 -14.20 -5.62 10.57
CA LYS A 195 -15.47 -5.93 11.27
C LYS A 195 -15.93 -4.80 12.19
N TYR A 196 -15.00 -3.99 12.69
CA TYR A 196 -15.27 -2.79 13.49
C TYR A 196 -15.37 -1.52 12.62
N GLY A 197 -15.50 -1.67 11.30
CA GLY A 197 -15.70 -0.56 10.37
C GLY A 197 -14.43 0.12 9.87
N PHE A 198 -13.24 -0.40 10.20
CA PHE A 198 -11.97 0.20 9.81
C PHE A 198 -11.66 0.00 8.31
N GLY A 199 -10.82 0.89 7.79
CA GLY A 199 -10.11 0.73 6.53
C GLY A 199 -10.89 1.06 5.28
N GLN A 200 -11.99 1.81 5.38
CA GLN A 200 -12.74 2.26 4.21
C GLN A 200 -11.96 3.34 3.47
N LEU A 201 -11.73 3.10 2.19
CA LEU A 201 -11.10 4.03 1.25
C LEU A 201 -12.09 4.39 0.14
N ARG A 202 -12.00 5.62 -0.33
CA ARG A 202 -12.71 6.08 -1.53
C ARG A 202 -11.74 6.66 -2.53
N LEU A 203 -11.81 6.24 -3.80
CA LEU A 203 -11.03 6.85 -4.86
C LEU A 203 -11.33 8.36 -4.92
N ASP A 204 -10.29 9.18 -4.99
CA ASP A 204 -10.49 10.63 -5.02
C ASP A 204 -11.21 11.06 -6.30
N LYS A 205 -12.16 11.99 -6.21
CA LYS A 205 -12.95 12.41 -7.38
C LYS A 205 -12.13 13.19 -8.40
N LYS A 206 -11.10 13.92 -7.95
CA LYS A 206 -10.32 14.83 -8.80
C LYS A 206 -9.03 14.17 -9.30
N ASN A 207 -8.33 13.46 -8.42
CA ASN A 207 -7.00 12.90 -8.65
C ASN A 207 -6.96 11.38 -8.42
N GLY A 208 -8.12 10.72 -8.48
CA GLY A 208 -8.29 9.31 -8.11
C GLY A 208 -7.40 8.35 -8.88
N ILE A 209 -7.53 8.35 -10.20
CA ILE A 209 -6.65 7.64 -11.12
C ILE A 209 -6.25 8.59 -12.24
N ARG A 210 -4.96 8.63 -12.55
CA ARG A 210 -4.43 9.43 -13.66
C ARG A 210 -3.29 8.69 -14.32
N LYS A 211 -3.34 8.53 -15.64
CA LYS A 211 -2.20 8.03 -16.41
C LYS A 211 -1.07 9.05 -16.37
N VAL A 212 0.16 8.57 -16.28
CA VAL A 212 1.35 9.40 -16.14
C VAL A 212 2.28 9.12 -17.32
N ASP A 213 2.50 10.15 -18.13
CA ASP A 213 3.42 10.10 -19.28
C ASP A 213 4.78 10.71 -18.93
N THR A 214 5.38 10.28 -17.82
CA THR A 214 6.76 10.61 -17.44
C THR A 214 7.47 9.39 -16.86
N GLN A 215 8.76 9.27 -17.18
CA GLN A 215 9.67 8.30 -16.59
C GLN A 215 10.27 8.79 -15.27
N ASP A 216 10.43 10.11 -15.11
CA ASP A 216 10.87 10.72 -13.87
C ASP A 216 9.72 10.79 -12.87
N LEU A 217 9.86 10.10 -11.73
CA LEU A 217 8.85 10.02 -10.69
C LEU A 217 8.89 11.20 -9.71
N GLY A 218 9.89 12.08 -9.80
CA GLY A 218 10.09 13.22 -8.90
C GLY A 218 8.90 14.16 -8.87
N ALA A 219 8.28 14.43 -10.02
CA ALA A 219 7.07 15.25 -10.12
C ALA A 219 5.84 14.66 -9.38
N LEU A 220 5.87 13.37 -9.06
CA LEU A 220 4.82 12.69 -8.30
C LEU A 220 5.14 12.61 -6.80
N GLY A 221 6.35 13.00 -6.40
CA GLY A 221 6.85 12.96 -5.02
C GLY A 221 7.64 11.69 -4.68
N PHE A 222 8.04 10.89 -5.67
CA PHE A 222 8.83 9.66 -5.49
C PHE A 222 10.21 9.81 -6.13
N ASN A 223 11.22 9.10 -5.61
CA ASN A 223 12.54 9.09 -6.25
C ASN A 223 12.63 8.04 -7.36
N GLY A 224 13.51 8.32 -8.31
CA GLY A 224 13.94 7.40 -9.34
C GLY A 224 13.30 7.66 -10.70
N ILE A 225 13.96 7.09 -11.71
CA ILE A 225 13.51 7.08 -13.10
C ILE A 225 13.11 5.65 -13.42
N TRP A 226 11.89 5.45 -13.90
CA TRP A 226 11.43 4.13 -14.30
C TRP A 226 11.51 3.93 -15.82
N LYS A 227 11.74 2.69 -16.23
CA LYS A 227 11.67 2.28 -17.64
C LYS A 227 11.12 0.87 -17.77
N ASP A 228 10.55 0.58 -18.93
CA ASP A 228 10.22 -0.77 -19.35
C ASP A 228 11.47 -1.38 -20.01
N ASP A 229 12.01 -2.46 -19.43
CA ASP A 229 13.08 -3.24 -20.05
C ASP A 229 12.65 -4.69 -20.15
N LYS A 230 12.47 -5.17 -21.38
CA LYS A 230 12.10 -6.56 -21.71
C LYS A 230 10.87 -7.08 -20.94
N GLY A 231 9.89 -6.21 -20.66
CA GLY A 231 8.66 -6.59 -19.96
C GLY A 231 8.75 -6.53 -18.44
N GLU A 232 9.85 -6.04 -17.87
CA GLU A 232 9.98 -5.73 -16.44
C GLU A 232 10.03 -4.22 -16.20
N ILE A 233 9.53 -3.80 -15.04
CA ILE A 233 9.67 -2.42 -14.58
C ILE A 233 11.00 -2.26 -13.88
N ILE A 234 11.89 -1.49 -14.50
CA ILE A 234 13.19 -1.15 -13.97
C ILE A 234 13.14 0.25 -13.37
N LEU A 235 13.71 0.42 -12.18
CA LEU A 235 13.75 1.66 -11.43
C LEU A 235 15.19 2.01 -11.10
N GLU A 236 15.66 3.14 -11.62
CA GLU A 236 17.02 3.66 -11.39
C GLU A 236 16.98 4.72 -10.31
N LEU A 237 17.73 4.53 -9.23
CA LEU A 237 17.90 5.51 -8.15
C LEU A 237 19.36 5.96 -8.06
N LYS A 238 19.51 7.23 -7.72
CA LYS A 238 20.82 7.86 -7.49
C LYS A 238 21.22 7.73 -6.01
N LYS A 239 22.51 7.83 -5.77
CA LYS A 239 23.06 8.00 -4.42
C LYS A 239 22.33 9.14 -3.69
N ASN A 240 22.07 8.92 -2.40
CA ASN A 240 21.33 9.78 -1.48
C ASN A 240 19.81 9.87 -1.72
N GLU A 241 19.27 9.15 -2.71
CA GLU A 241 17.82 8.96 -2.82
C GLU A 241 17.34 7.90 -1.83
N PHE A 242 16.10 8.05 -1.37
CA PHE A 242 15.43 7.05 -0.52
C PHE A 242 14.64 6.05 -1.36
N ILE A 243 14.60 4.81 -0.89
CA ILE A 243 13.73 3.75 -1.43
C ILE A 243 12.30 3.94 -0.92
N TRP A 244 11.29 3.66 -1.73
CA TRP A 244 9.87 3.83 -1.38
C TRP A 244 9.08 2.52 -1.51
N SER A 245 9.76 1.38 -1.56
CA SER A 245 9.19 0.06 -1.34
C SER A 245 10.18 -0.76 -0.51
N HIS A 246 9.77 -1.94 -0.06
CA HIS A 246 10.74 -2.88 0.49
C HIS A 246 11.70 -3.33 -0.61
N VAL A 247 13.01 -3.31 -0.32
CA VAL A 247 14.06 -3.83 -1.21
C VAL A 247 14.65 -5.06 -0.57
N LYS A 248 14.68 -6.20 -1.28
CA LYS A 248 15.29 -7.42 -0.75
C LYS A 248 16.74 -7.16 -0.37
N TYR A 249 17.13 -7.68 0.78
CA TYR A 249 18.51 -7.60 1.25
C TYR A 249 19.43 -8.32 0.27
N ASP A 250 20.55 -7.67 -0.02
CA ASP A 250 21.65 -8.17 -0.85
C ASP A 250 22.96 -7.68 -0.20
N SER A 251 23.98 -8.53 -0.15
CA SER A 251 25.24 -8.22 0.55
C SER A 251 26.04 -7.11 -0.15
N ASP A 252 25.86 -6.95 -1.45
CA ASP A 252 26.61 -5.98 -2.26
C ASP A 252 25.90 -4.63 -2.34
N LEU A 253 24.70 -4.52 -1.76
CA LEU A 253 23.87 -3.33 -1.78
C LEU A 253 24.14 -2.42 -0.58
N LYS A 254 24.63 -1.21 -0.85
CA LYS A 254 24.93 -0.23 0.21
C LYS A 254 23.75 0.70 0.48
N ILE A 255 22.97 0.37 1.50
CA ILE A 255 21.83 1.17 1.98
C ILE A 255 22.03 1.51 3.47
N LYS A 256 21.67 2.75 3.85
CA LYS A 256 21.59 3.20 5.25
C LYS A 256 20.13 3.26 5.66
N GLY A 257 19.72 2.45 6.64
CA GLY A 257 18.35 2.43 7.13
C GLY A 257 18.05 1.18 7.95
N SER A 258 16.76 0.88 8.08
CA SER A 258 16.28 -0.27 8.84
C SER A 258 16.00 -1.45 7.90
N ILE A 259 16.15 -2.65 8.43
CA ILE A 259 15.84 -3.90 7.75
C ILE A 259 14.77 -4.63 8.57
N GLU A 260 13.80 -5.26 7.91
CA GLU A 260 12.79 -6.09 8.55
C GLU A 260 12.49 -7.37 7.74
N PRO A 261 12.06 -8.46 8.39
CA PRO A 261 11.51 -9.60 7.68
C PRO A 261 10.12 -9.27 7.13
N VAL A 262 9.92 -9.48 5.83
CA VAL A 262 8.61 -9.28 5.20
C VAL A 262 7.83 -10.60 5.21
N VAL A 263 6.82 -10.69 6.07
CA VAL A 263 6.01 -11.90 6.28
C VAL A 263 4.55 -11.63 5.93
N GLY A 264 3.95 -12.53 5.15
CA GLY A 264 2.53 -12.55 4.84
C GLY A 264 1.83 -13.74 5.50
N ARG A 265 0.51 -13.60 5.67
CA ARG A 265 -0.41 -14.68 6.03
C ARG A 265 -1.31 -15.00 4.86
N ASP A 266 -1.15 -16.16 4.24
CA ASP A 266 -1.88 -16.61 3.06
C ASP A 266 -3.07 -17.53 3.40
N TRP A 267 -3.95 -17.69 2.42
CA TRP A 267 -5.00 -18.70 2.47
C TRP A 267 -4.39 -20.08 2.25
N SER A 268 -4.77 -21.04 3.10
CA SER A 268 -4.44 -22.46 2.91
C SER A 268 -5.70 -23.30 3.04
N ASP A 269 -5.58 -24.61 2.84
CA ASP A 269 -6.68 -25.56 3.07
C ASP A 269 -7.20 -25.53 4.52
N LYS A 270 -6.40 -25.00 5.46
CA LYS A 270 -6.79 -24.80 6.87
C LYS A 270 -7.57 -23.49 7.11
N GLY A 271 -7.78 -22.68 6.07
CA GLY A 271 -8.51 -21.42 6.10
C GLY A 271 -7.64 -20.17 5.97
N ALA A 272 -8.29 -19.02 6.11
CA ALA A 272 -7.70 -17.69 5.91
C ALA A 272 -6.55 -17.40 6.88
N GLY A 273 -5.40 -16.98 6.33
CA GLY A 273 -4.27 -16.48 7.11
C GLY A 273 -3.55 -17.52 7.95
N ARG A 274 -3.71 -18.81 7.61
CA ARG A 274 -3.14 -19.95 8.35
C ARG A 274 -1.78 -20.38 7.82
N GLU A 275 -1.43 -19.98 6.60
CA GLU A 275 -0.10 -20.18 6.04
C GLU A 275 0.75 -18.93 6.24
N LEU A 276 1.97 -19.10 6.74
CA LEU A 276 2.95 -18.02 6.83
C LEU A 276 3.85 -18.08 5.60
N ARG A 277 3.91 -16.97 4.85
CA ARG A 277 4.77 -16.83 3.69
C ARG A 277 5.84 -15.79 3.96
N PHE A 278 7.10 -16.23 3.94
CA PHE A 278 8.26 -15.37 4.07
C PHE A 278 8.68 -14.85 2.69
N HIS A 279 8.82 -13.53 2.54
CA HIS A 279 9.22 -12.88 1.29
C HIS A 279 10.68 -12.38 1.31
N GLY A 280 11.42 -12.71 2.36
CA GLY A 280 12.81 -12.32 2.54
C GLY A 280 13.00 -11.25 3.62
N LEU A 281 14.27 -11.03 3.94
CA LEU A 281 14.73 -9.90 4.73
C LEU A 281 14.86 -8.70 3.80
N CYS A 282 14.26 -7.56 4.13
CA CYS A 282 14.19 -6.40 3.24
C CYS A 282 14.55 -5.10 3.95
N TRP A 283 15.22 -4.20 3.23
CA TRP A 283 15.32 -2.79 3.61
C TRP A 283 13.94 -2.15 3.60
N VAL A 284 13.64 -1.34 4.61
CA VAL A 284 12.33 -0.68 4.81
C VAL A 284 12.25 0.60 3.97
N PRO A 285 11.07 0.97 3.44
CA PRO A 285 10.84 2.28 2.85
C PRO A 285 11.41 3.44 3.68
N GLY A 286 12.02 4.39 2.98
CA GLY A 286 12.70 5.56 3.54
C GLY A 286 14.20 5.37 3.77
N SER A 287 14.72 4.14 3.68
CA SER A 287 16.15 3.87 3.72
C SER A 287 16.87 4.55 2.55
N ILE A 288 18.09 5.03 2.78
CA ILE A 288 18.84 5.88 1.85
C ILE A 288 19.88 5.04 1.10
N LEU A 289 19.93 5.17 -0.21
CA LEU A 289 20.98 4.60 -1.04
C LEU A 289 22.30 5.32 -0.86
N MET A 290 23.38 4.57 -0.69
CA MET A 290 24.74 5.10 -0.58
C MET A 290 25.49 5.10 -1.92
N GLU A 291 24.84 4.62 -2.97
CA GLU A 291 25.38 4.45 -4.33
C GLU A 291 24.24 4.50 -5.36
N ASN A 292 24.56 4.69 -6.64
CA ASN A 292 23.58 4.57 -7.70
C ASN A 292 23.26 3.09 -7.91
N LYS A 293 21.98 2.73 -7.97
CA LYS A 293 21.55 1.35 -8.20
C LYS A 293 20.28 1.29 -9.03
N THR A 294 20.12 0.13 -9.64
CA THR A 294 18.99 -0.21 -10.47
C THR A 294 18.26 -1.39 -9.85
N PHE A 295 16.93 -1.31 -9.85
CA PHE A 295 16.06 -2.30 -9.26
C PHE A 295 15.01 -2.76 -10.25
N LYS A 296 14.58 -4.02 -10.16
CA LYS A 296 13.31 -4.47 -10.75
C LYS A 296 12.22 -4.41 -9.71
N ILE A 297 11.04 -3.94 -10.09
CA ILE A 297 9.83 -4.08 -9.28
C ILE A 297 9.23 -5.45 -9.55
N THR A 298 9.18 -6.31 -8.54
CA THR A 298 8.73 -7.69 -8.69
C THR A 298 7.20 -7.82 -8.66
N GLU A 299 6.70 -8.94 -9.18
CA GLU A 299 5.29 -9.34 -9.07
C GLU A 299 4.87 -9.69 -7.63
N GLU A 300 5.83 -9.97 -6.75
CA GLU A 300 5.61 -10.30 -5.34
C GLU A 300 5.36 -9.01 -4.53
N PHE A 301 4.19 -8.41 -4.77
CA PHE A 301 3.68 -7.26 -4.02
C PHE A 301 4.56 -6.01 -4.11
N GLY A 302 5.24 -5.80 -5.25
CA GLY A 302 6.01 -4.59 -5.49
C GLY A 302 7.29 -4.49 -4.67
N ILE A 303 7.76 -5.60 -4.10
CA ILE A 303 9.10 -5.68 -3.49
C ILE A 303 10.14 -5.49 -4.61
N TRP A 304 11.21 -4.78 -4.31
CA TRP A 304 12.28 -4.52 -5.26
C TRP A 304 13.43 -5.51 -5.08
N GLU A 305 14.06 -5.86 -6.20
CA GLU A 305 15.28 -6.65 -6.24
C GLU A 305 16.33 -5.89 -7.03
N VAL A 306 17.58 -5.88 -6.54
CA VAL A 306 18.71 -5.29 -7.25
C VAL A 306 19.01 -6.09 -8.52
N ILE A 307 19.53 -5.40 -9.55
CA ILE A 307 19.96 -5.98 -10.83
C ILE A 307 21.44 -5.69 -11.03
#